data_AF-A0A1Y4SD84-F1
#
_entry.id   AF-A0A1Y4SD84-F1
#
_cell.length_a   1.000
_cell.length_b   1.000
_cell.length_c   1.000
_cell.angle_alpha   90.00
_cell.angle_beta   90.00
_cell.angle_gamma   90.00
#
_symmetry.space_group_name_H-M   'P 1'
#
loop_
_entity.id
_entity.type
_entity.pdbx_description
1 polymer ?
#
loop_
_entity_poly.entity_id
_entity_poly.type
_entity_poly.pdbx_seq_one_letter_code
_entity_poly.pdbx_strand_id
1 'polypeptide(L)'
;MENKIFSDKYRLGLPKAPIGERVVGERGRNDLPPGTKGGEIMTPERHYEHKQHTFDSYCKKVLKCEAWNGYREISRRQKREVPFSELPEESMEQLAAWDRYPWEYTPFPVGNDVILIEDDRLADALNALPPNDRDIFLMFWFLEMADREISEIMHMARRTVNTHKRKAYRLLIELMGGEADD
;
A
#
# COMPACT_ATOMS: atom_id res chain seq x y z
N MET A 1 -22.38 -10.11 -3.15
CA MET A 1 -22.98 -8.76 -3.15
C MET A 1 -23.19 -8.33 -4.59
N GLU A 2 -24.39 -7.85 -4.88
CA GLU A 2 -24.96 -7.73 -6.24
C GLU A 2 -24.23 -6.71 -7.11
N ASN A 3 -23.80 -7.17 -8.29
CA ASN A 3 -23.30 -6.32 -9.37
C ASN A 3 -24.43 -5.41 -9.88
N LYS A 4 -24.50 -4.17 -9.38
CA LYS A 4 -25.35 -3.13 -9.98
C LYS A 4 -24.73 -2.69 -11.30
N ILE A 5 -25.12 -3.37 -12.37
CA ILE A 5 -25.03 -2.90 -13.75
C ILE A 5 -25.85 -1.61 -13.82
N PHE A 6 -25.19 -0.45 -13.67
CA PHE A 6 -25.83 0.84 -13.86
C PHE A 6 -25.98 1.10 -15.36
N SER A 7 -26.99 0.43 -15.92
CA SER A 7 -27.77 0.79 -17.10
C SER A 7 -27.19 1.92 -17.96
N ASP A 8 -26.53 1.51 -19.03
CA ASP A 8 -26.04 2.28 -20.18
C ASP A 8 -27.21 2.85 -21.02
N LYS A 9 -28.17 3.54 -20.38
CA LYS A 9 -29.45 3.99 -20.99
C LYS A 9 -29.54 5.50 -21.24
N TYR A 10 -28.43 6.15 -21.59
CA TYR A 10 -28.49 7.49 -22.19
C TYR A 10 -27.55 7.62 -23.40
N ARG A 11 -27.59 6.63 -24.29
CA ARG A 11 -27.31 6.83 -25.72
C ARG A 11 -28.60 6.76 -26.51
N LEU A 12 -29.53 7.67 -26.24
CA LEU A 12 -30.57 7.97 -27.21
C LEU A 12 -30.02 9.07 -28.10
N GLY A 13 -29.70 8.68 -29.33
CA GLY A 13 -29.48 9.60 -30.44
C GLY A 13 -30.73 10.45 -30.64
N LEU A 14 -30.80 11.57 -29.93
CA LEU A 14 -31.70 12.64 -30.29
C LEU A 14 -31.16 13.22 -31.60
N PRO A 15 -31.96 13.27 -32.68
CA PRO A 15 -31.57 14.07 -33.84
C PRO A 15 -31.30 15.48 -33.31
N LYS A 16 -30.17 16.06 -33.72
CA LYS A 16 -29.88 17.48 -33.49
C LYS A 16 -30.88 18.30 -34.31
N ALA A 17 -32.12 18.38 -33.87
CA ALA A 17 -33.01 19.44 -34.28
C ALA A 17 -32.38 20.76 -33.80
N PRO A 18 -32.35 21.82 -34.63
CA PRO A 18 -31.99 23.15 -34.14
C PRO A 18 -33.08 23.60 -33.19
N ILE A 19 -32.99 23.21 -31.92
CA ILE A 19 -33.88 23.66 -30.85
C ILE A 19 -33.38 25.06 -30.47
N GLY A 20 -34.10 26.05 -30.97
CA GLY A 20 -33.81 27.46 -30.79
C GLY A 20 -33.58 28.12 -32.13
N GLU A 21 -34.51 28.99 -32.52
CA GLU A 21 -34.24 30.08 -33.43
C GLU A 21 -32.90 30.71 -33.01
N ARG A 22 -31.94 30.83 -33.92
CA ARG A 22 -30.67 31.46 -33.62
C ARG A 22 -30.98 32.93 -33.32
N VAL A 23 -31.16 33.27 -32.05
CA VAL A 23 -31.28 34.66 -31.61
C VAL A 23 -29.90 35.28 -31.73
N VAL A 24 -29.57 35.69 -32.95
CA VAL A 24 -28.57 36.72 -33.19
C VAL A 24 -29.09 37.96 -32.47
N GLY A 25 -28.25 38.69 -31.73
CA GLY A 25 -28.68 39.94 -31.11
C GLY A 25 -29.48 40.75 -32.13
N GLU A 26 -30.70 41.14 -31.76
CA GLU A 26 -31.60 41.89 -32.63
C GLU A 26 -30.80 43.08 -33.18
N ARG A 27 -30.30 42.99 -34.41
CA ARG A 27 -29.75 44.16 -35.09
C ARG A 27 -30.92 45.08 -35.30
N GLY A 28 -30.89 46.22 -34.63
CA GLY A 28 -31.99 47.19 -34.65
C GLY A 28 -32.35 47.56 -36.08
N ARG A 29 -33.66 47.70 -36.34
CA ARG A 29 -34.09 48.38 -37.55
C ARG A 29 -33.65 49.84 -37.44
N ASN A 30 -32.79 50.27 -38.35
CA ASN A 30 -32.33 51.65 -38.45
C ASN A 30 -33.33 52.47 -39.27
N ASP A 31 -34.54 52.63 -38.76
CA ASP A 31 -35.54 53.52 -39.35
C ASP A 31 -35.53 54.84 -38.58
N LEU A 32 -34.43 55.60 -38.66
CA LEU A 32 -34.32 56.94 -38.08
C LEU A 32 -34.19 58.01 -39.18
N PRO A 33 -34.99 59.09 -39.13
CA PRO A 33 -34.84 60.21 -40.06
C PRO A 33 -33.47 60.91 -39.87
N PRO A 34 -32.93 61.57 -40.91
CA PRO A 34 -31.59 62.15 -40.86
C PRO A 34 -31.48 63.19 -39.74
N GLY A 35 -30.59 62.96 -38.76
CA GLY A 35 -30.23 63.97 -37.75
C GLY A 35 -30.39 63.58 -36.28
N THR A 36 -30.81 62.36 -35.93
CA THR A 36 -30.86 61.89 -34.54
C THR A 36 -29.71 60.94 -34.22
N LYS A 37 -29.04 61.13 -33.06
CA LYS A 37 -27.92 60.29 -32.62
C LYS A 37 -28.42 58.86 -32.38
N GLY A 38 -27.90 57.92 -33.16
CA GLY A 38 -28.26 56.51 -33.13
C GLY A 38 -27.77 55.80 -31.87
N GLY A 39 -28.69 55.06 -31.24
CA GLY A 39 -28.44 53.99 -30.29
C GLY A 39 -29.60 53.00 -30.38
N GLU A 40 -29.30 51.71 -30.52
CA GLU A 40 -30.33 50.66 -30.57
C GLU A 40 -31.15 50.66 -29.27
N ILE A 41 -32.49 50.67 -29.38
CA ILE A 41 -33.39 50.54 -28.22
C ILE A 41 -33.36 49.08 -27.77
N MET A 42 -32.45 48.74 -26.86
CA MET A 42 -32.42 47.44 -26.18
C MET A 42 -33.68 47.28 -25.33
N THR A 43 -34.47 46.23 -25.56
CA THR A 43 -35.47 45.80 -24.57
C THR A 43 -34.71 45.23 -23.36
N PRO A 44 -34.70 45.91 -22.20
CA PRO A 44 -33.78 45.56 -21.12
C PRO A 44 -33.97 44.13 -20.61
N GLU A 45 -35.23 43.68 -20.53
CA GLU A 45 -35.62 42.36 -20.02
C GLU A 45 -34.97 41.21 -20.79
N ARG A 46 -35.07 41.19 -22.12
CA ARG A 46 -34.49 40.12 -22.97
C ARG A 46 -32.97 40.02 -22.85
N HIS A 47 -32.29 41.17 -22.72
CA HIS A 47 -30.84 41.21 -22.54
C HIS A 47 -30.41 40.67 -21.17
N TYR A 48 -31.14 41.03 -20.11
CA TYR A 48 -30.87 40.49 -18.77
C TYR A 48 -31.17 39.00 -18.67
N GLU A 49 -32.26 38.52 -19.30
CA GLU A 49 -32.60 37.10 -19.40
C GLU A 49 -31.50 36.31 -20.13
N HIS A 50 -31.00 36.83 -21.26
CA HIS A 50 -29.91 36.18 -21.99
C HIS A 50 -28.63 36.05 -21.14
N LYS A 51 -28.29 37.10 -20.37
CA LYS A 51 -27.15 37.05 -19.43
C LYS A 51 -27.36 36.01 -18.33
N GLN A 52 -28.56 35.95 -17.75
CA GLN A 52 -28.90 34.97 -16.73
C GLN A 52 -28.81 33.54 -17.26
N HIS A 53 -29.40 33.26 -18.44
CA HIS A 53 -29.34 31.93 -19.06
C HIS A 53 -27.92 31.50 -19.43
N THR A 54 -27.09 32.45 -19.90
CA THR A 54 -25.69 32.17 -20.23
C THR A 54 -24.89 31.82 -18.98
N PHE A 55 -25.10 32.56 -17.90
CA PHE A 55 -24.47 32.29 -16.60
C PHE A 55 -24.94 30.96 -16.00
N ASP A 56 -26.25 30.70 -15.99
CA ASP A 56 -26.83 29.45 -15.50
C ASP A 56 -26.30 28.22 -16.27
N SER A 57 -26.27 28.31 -17.60
CA SER A 57 -25.68 27.28 -18.46
C SER A 57 -24.19 27.04 -18.17
N TYR A 58 -23.43 28.11 -17.92
CA TYR A 58 -22.04 28.04 -17.51
C TYR A 58 -21.89 27.31 -16.17
N CYS A 59 -22.63 27.72 -15.14
CA CYS A 59 -22.58 27.09 -13.82
C CYS A 59 -22.95 25.59 -13.89
N LYS A 60 -24.03 25.25 -14.60
CA LYS A 60 -24.43 23.85 -14.83
C LYS A 60 -23.34 23.03 -15.50
N LYS A 61 -22.65 23.62 -16.49
CA LYS A 61 -21.52 22.96 -17.18
C LYS A 61 -20.34 22.73 -16.25
N VAL A 62 -19.96 23.74 -15.45
CA VAL A 62 -18.85 23.61 -14.50
C VAL A 62 -19.14 22.51 -13.48
N LEU A 63 -20.33 22.51 -12.86
CA LEU A 63 -20.72 21.48 -11.90
C LEU A 63 -20.66 20.06 -12.50
N LYS A 64 -21.13 19.91 -13.74
CA LYS A 64 -21.07 18.62 -14.45
C LYS A 64 -19.64 18.18 -14.74
N CYS A 65 -18.79 19.10 -15.19
CA CYS A 65 -17.39 18.81 -15.49
C CYS A 65 -16.60 18.44 -14.22
N GLU A 66 -16.83 19.14 -13.11
CA GLU A 66 -16.16 18.82 -11.84
C GLU A 66 -16.60 17.47 -11.27
N ALA A 67 -17.90 17.16 -11.32
CA ALA A 67 -18.37 15.82 -10.96
C ALA A 67 -17.69 14.74 -11.82
N TRP A 68 -17.57 14.97 -13.13
CA TRP A 68 -16.89 14.05 -14.05
C TRP A 68 -15.40 13.90 -13.73
N ASN A 69 -14.72 15.00 -13.42
CA ASN A 69 -13.32 14.97 -12.99
C ASN A 69 -13.14 14.14 -11.73
N GLY A 70 -14.00 14.32 -10.73
CA GLY A 70 -14.00 13.51 -9.51
C GLY A 70 -14.19 12.02 -9.78
N TYR A 71 -15.20 11.64 -10.56
CA TYR A 71 -15.39 10.22 -10.93
C TYR A 71 -14.20 9.63 -11.70
N ARG A 72 -13.59 10.42 -12.60
CA ARG A 72 -12.42 9.99 -13.35
C ARG A 72 -11.21 9.77 -12.45
N GLU A 73 -11.04 10.59 -11.43
CA GLU A 73 -9.97 10.45 -10.45
C GLU A 73 -10.19 9.22 -9.56
N ILE A 74 -11.40 9.02 -9.03
CA ILE A 74 -11.77 7.83 -8.26
C ILE A 74 -11.50 6.55 -9.07
N SER A 75 -11.94 6.51 -10.33
CA SER A 75 -11.70 5.35 -11.20
C SER A 75 -10.21 5.11 -11.49
N ARG A 76 -9.39 6.16 -11.55
CA ARG A 76 -7.94 6.02 -11.71
C ARG A 76 -7.28 5.42 -10.48
N ARG A 77 -7.68 5.85 -9.29
CA ARG A 77 -7.18 5.33 -8.00
C ARG A 77 -7.59 3.87 -7.81
N GLN A 78 -8.87 3.55 -8.02
CA GLN A 78 -9.38 2.16 -7.91
C GLN A 78 -8.71 1.15 -8.86
N LYS A 79 -8.08 1.59 -9.96
CA LYS A 79 -7.31 0.70 -10.85
C LYS A 79 -5.91 0.37 -10.33
N ARG A 80 -5.42 1.10 -9.33
CA ARG A 80 -4.04 1.03 -8.82
C ARG A 80 -3.98 0.74 -7.33
N GLU A 81 -5.05 1.05 -6.61
CA GLU A 81 -5.15 1.00 -5.15
C GLU A 81 -6.29 0.06 -4.76
N VAL A 82 -6.08 -0.69 -3.68
CA VAL A 82 -7.09 -1.52 -3.04
C VAL A 82 -7.33 -0.92 -1.64
N PRO A 83 -8.58 -0.68 -1.22
CA PRO A 83 -8.83 -0.17 0.12
C PRO A 83 -8.47 -1.24 1.16
N PHE A 84 -8.00 -0.82 2.34
CA PHE A 84 -7.60 -1.74 3.41
C PHE A 84 -8.70 -2.72 3.82
N SER A 85 -9.97 -2.34 3.72
CA SER A 85 -11.10 -3.22 4.05
C SER A 85 -11.34 -4.36 3.05
N GLU A 86 -10.77 -4.26 1.84
CA GLU A 86 -10.89 -5.27 0.78
C GLU A 86 -9.56 -5.99 0.54
N LEU A 87 -8.53 -5.71 1.36
CA LEU A 87 -7.23 -6.35 1.22
C LEU A 87 -7.34 -7.83 1.64
N PRO A 88 -6.77 -8.78 0.88
CA PRO A 88 -6.69 -10.17 1.30
C PRO A 88 -5.84 -10.32 2.58
N GLU A 89 -6.21 -11.28 3.44
CA GLU A 89 -5.49 -11.54 4.71
C GLU A 89 -4.00 -11.80 4.46
N GLU A 90 -3.65 -12.60 3.44
CA GLU A 90 -2.25 -12.87 3.07
C GLU A 90 -1.44 -11.59 2.77
N SER A 91 -2.08 -10.59 2.14
CA SER A 91 -1.44 -9.30 1.88
C SER A 91 -1.35 -8.45 3.14
N MET A 92 -2.33 -8.58 4.05
CA MET A 92 -2.29 -7.91 5.35
C MET A 92 -1.16 -8.46 6.21
N GLU A 93 -1.00 -9.79 6.27
CA GLU A 93 0.10 -10.46 6.99
C GLU A 93 1.47 -10.03 6.47
N GLN A 94 1.66 -9.90 5.16
CA GLN A 94 2.92 -9.42 4.56
C GLN A 94 3.24 -7.96 4.90
N LEU A 95 2.20 -7.14 5.08
CA LEU A 95 2.34 -5.72 5.45
C LEU A 95 2.37 -5.51 6.97
N ALA A 96 1.99 -6.52 7.75
CA ALA A 96 1.92 -6.43 9.20
C ALA A 96 3.31 -6.29 9.80
N ALA A 97 3.41 -5.43 10.80
CA ALA A 97 4.56 -5.37 11.69
C ALA A 97 4.12 -5.92 13.04
N TRP A 98 4.85 -6.91 13.52
CA TRP A 98 4.66 -7.47 14.86
C TRP A 98 5.68 -6.86 15.80
N ASP A 99 5.22 -6.44 16.98
CA ASP A 99 6.11 -6.05 18.05
C ASP A 99 6.87 -7.29 18.52
N ARG A 100 8.20 -7.16 18.64
CA ARG A 100 9.04 -8.20 19.22
C ARG A 100 9.27 -7.88 20.68
N TYR A 101 8.85 -8.76 21.57
CA TYR A 101 8.99 -8.52 23.00
C TYR A 101 10.10 -9.35 23.61
N PRO A 102 10.90 -8.80 24.56
CA PRO A 102 12.02 -9.53 25.14
C PRO A 102 11.68 -10.86 25.83
N TRP A 103 10.42 -11.07 26.25
CA TRP A 103 9.96 -12.31 26.89
C TRP A 103 9.57 -13.41 25.90
N GLU A 104 9.51 -13.10 24.60
CA GLU A 104 9.31 -14.08 23.53
C GLU A 104 10.61 -14.80 23.16
N TYR A 105 11.72 -14.39 23.76
CA TYR A 105 13.04 -14.92 23.48
C TYR A 105 13.63 -15.60 24.70
N THR A 106 14.28 -16.75 24.48
CA THR A 106 15.12 -17.40 25.49
C THR A 106 16.56 -16.88 25.38
N PRO A 107 17.13 -16.26 26.43
CA PRO A 107 18.48 -15.73 26.40
C PRO A 107 19.53 -16.79 26.74
N PHE A 108 20.60 -16.83 25.94
CA PHE A 108 21.79 -17.67 26.16
C PHE A 108 23.03 -16.79 26.30
N PRO A 109 23.58 -16.63 27.53
CA PRO A 109 24.83 -15.91 27.72
C PRO A 109 26.00 -16.77 27.25
N VAL A 110 26.80 -16.25 26.31
CA VAL A 110 27.95 -16.95 25.73
C VAL A 110 29.13 -15.97 25.69
N GLY A 111 30.12 -16.20 26.54
CA GLY A 111 31.23 -15.25 26.72
C GLY A 111 30.74 -13.90 27.25
N ASN A 112 30.90 -12.84 26.45
CA ASN A 112 30.44 -11.49 26.78
C ASN A 112 29.15 -11.10 26.04
N ASP A 113 28.60 -11.98 25.20
CA ASP A 113 27.42 -11.72 24.39
C ASP A 113 26.21 -12.50 24.92
N VAL A 114 25.00 -12.06 24.55
CA VAL A 114 23.74 -12.74 24.86
C VAL A 114 22.99 -13.00 23.56
N ILE A 115 22.81 -14.28 23.24
CA ILE A 115 22.07 -14.72 22.06
C ILE A 115 20.60 -14.93 22.46
N LEU A 116 19.68 -14.35 21.70
CA LEU A 116 18.25 -14.45 21.91
C LEU A 116 17.64 -15.41 20.89
N ILE A 117 16.94 -16.44 21.37
CA ILE A 117 16.33 -17.47 20.53
C ILE A 117 14.82 -17.41 20.65
N GLU A 118 14.14 -17.22 19.51
CA GLU A 118 12.67 -17.13 19.41
C GLU A 118 11.99 -18.49 19.40
N ASP A 119 12.65 -19.50 18.81
CA ASP A 119 12.08 -20.84 18.67
C ASP A 119 12.25 -21.62 20.00
N ASP A 120 11.14 -21.83 20.70
CA ASP A 120 11.09 -22.56 21.98
C ASP A 120 11.64 -23.99 21.86
N ARG A 121 11.37 -24.69 20.75
CA ARG A 121 11.84 -26.06 20.52
C ARG A 121 13.35 -26.10 20.35
N LEU A 122 13.91 -25.13 19.63
CA LEU A 122 15.35 -24.98 19.50
C LEU A 122 15.99 -24.60 20.84
N ALA A 123 15.37 -23.68 21.60
CA ALA A 123 15.85 -23.27 22.91
C ALA A 123 15.89 -24.45 23.90
N ASP A 124 14.84 -25.28 23.94
CA ASP A 124 14.79 -26.50 24.75
C ASP A 124 15.87 -27.51 24.35
N ALA A 125 16.08 -27.72 23.06
CA ALA A 125 17.13 -28.61 22.56
C ALA A 125 18.53 -28.09 22.94
N LEU A 126 18.77 -26.78 22.85
CA LEU A 126 20.03 -26.16 23.27
C LEU A 126 20.24 -26.24 24.79
N ASN A 127 19.18 -26.13 25.58
CA ASN A 127 19.24 -26.32 27.04
C ASN A 127 19.57 -27.76 27.45
N ALA A 128 19.20 -28.74 26.64
CA ALA A 128 19.53 -30.15 26.86
C ALA A 128 20.98 -30.52 26.45
N LEU A 129 21.66 -29.67 25.65
CA LEU A 129 23.05 -29.89 25.29
C LEU A 129 24.01 -29.66 26.47
N PRO A 130 25.14 -30.37 26.53
CA PRO A 130 26.21 -30.06 27.48
C PRO A 130 26.71 -28.61 27.30
N PRO A 131 27.05 -27.88 28.39
CA PRO A 131 27.40 -26.46 28.30
C PRO A 131 28.48 -26.12 27.27
N ASN A 132 29.58 -26.88 27.23
CA ASN A 132 30.65 -26.65 26.25
C ASN A 132 30.19 -26.91 24.80
N ASP A 133 29.37 -27.93 24.59
CA ASP A 133 28.82 -28.27 23.26
C ASP A 133 27.89 -27.16 22.78
N ARG A 134 27.01 -26.68 23.66
CA ARG A 134 26.08 -25.59 23.43
C ARG A 134 26.82 -24.28 23.12
N ASP A 135 27.75 -23.88 23.98
CA ASP A 135 28.44 -22.59 23.84
C ASP A 135 29.31 -22.58 22.58
N ILE A 136 29.99 -23.68 22.24
CA ILE A 136 30.74 -23.81 20.97
C ILE A 136 29.79 -23.73 19.77
N PHE A 137 28.63 -24.40 19.84
CA PHE A 137 27.62 -24.34 18.78
C PHE A 137 27.12 -22.91 18.56
N LEU A 138 26.80 -22.22 19.65
CA LEU A 138 26.32 -20.84 19.64
C LEU A 138 27.38 -19.87 19.12
N MET A 139 28.63 -19.99 19.57
CA MET A 139 29.75 -19.17 19.06
C MET A 139 29.96 -19.36 17.55
N PHE A 140 29.88 -20.61 17.06
CA PHE A 140 30.12 -20.90 15.65
C PHE A 140 28.97 -20.43 14.74
N TRP A 141 27.72 -20.74 15.09
CA TRP A 141 26.57 -20.50 14.22
C TRP A 141 25.96 -19.11 14.35
N PHE A 142 25.94 -18.53 15.56
CA PHE A 142 25.28 -17.24 15.81
C PHE A 142 26.26 -16.07 15.90
N LEU A 143 27.49 -16.29 16.39
CA LEU A 143 28.52 -15.26 16.46
C LEU A 143 29.51 -15.33 15.27
N GLU A 144 29.28 -16.24 14.32
CA GLU A 144 30.11 -16.46 13.12
C GLU A 144 31.61 -16.66 13.42
N MET A 145 31.95 -17.16 14.61
CA MET A 145 33.33 -17.29 15.05
C MET A 145 34.01 -18.49 14.41
N ALA A 146 35.27 -18.31 14.02
CA ALA A 146 36.08 -19.40 13.49
C ALA A 146 36.52 -20.36 14.61
N ASP A 147 36.73 -21.65 14.29
CA ASP A 147 37.26 -22.66 15.23
C ASP A 147 38.55 -22.21 15.92
N ARG A 148 39.35 -21.34 15.28
CA ARG A 148 40.53 -20.71 15.89
C ARG A 148 40.16 -19.78 17.04
N GLU A 149 39.24 -18.86 16.83
CA GLU A 149 38.86 -17.85 17.82
C GLU A 149 38.17 -18.53 19.01
N ILE A 150 37.28 -19.48 18.72
CA ILE A 150 36.63 -20.32 19.74
C ILE A 150 37.67 -21.09 20.56
N SER A 151 38.70 -21.64 19.90
CA SER A 151 39.77 -22.37 20.59
C SER A 151 40.57 -21.48 21.54
N GLU A 152 40.79 -20.23 21.17
CA GLU A 152 41.50 -19.23 21.97
C GLU A 152 40.65 -18.80 23.18
N ILE A 153 39.35 -18.57 23.00
CA ILE A 153 38.40 -18.19 24.07
C ILE A 153 38.17 -19.33 25.06
N MET A 154 37.92 -20.54 24.57
CA MET A 154 37.62 -21.70 25.42
C MET A 154 38.88 -22.35 26.01
N HIS A 155 40.08 -21.88 25.61
CA HIS A 155 41.37 -22.48 25.96
C HIS A 155 41.45 -23.98 25.61
N MET A 156 40.97 -24.34 24.41
CA MET A 156 40.93 -25.72 23.92
C MET A 156 41.71 -25.86 22.62
N ALA A 157 42.09 -27.09 22.26
CA ALA A 157 42.65 -27.32 20.93
C ALA A 157 41.55 -27.20 19.86
N ARG A 158 41.88 -26.61 18.70
CA ARG A 158 40.95 -26.48 17.55
C ARG A 158 40.29 -27.81 17.15
N ARG A 159 41.04 -28.90 17.24
CA ARG A 159 40.52 -30.25 16.94
C ARG A 159 39.39 -30.65 17.91
N THR A 160 39.55 -30.33 19.18
CA THR A 160 38.53 -30.60 20.22
C THR A 160 37.29 -29.75 19.99
N VAL A 161 37.45 -28.47 19.60
CA VAL A 161 36.34 -27.59 19.21
C VAL A 161 35.52 -28.22 18.07
N ASN A 162 36.18 -28.70 17.01
CA ASN A 162 35.48 -29.35 15.90
C ASN A 162 34.75 -30.64 16.33
N THR A 163 35.32 -31.41 17.27
CA THR A 163 34.64 -32.59 17.84
C THR A 163 33.39 -32.18 18.61
N HIS A 164 33.47 -31.18 19.48
CA HIS A 164 32.33 -30.63 20.20
C HIS A 164 31.26 -30.11 19.25
N LYS A 165 31.64 -29.35 18.22
CA LYS A 165 30.73 -28.85 17.18
C LYS A 165 29.95 -29.97 16.49
N ARG A 166 30.63 -31.02 16.03
CA ARG A 166 29.98 -32.18 15.38
C ARG A 166 29.04 -32.91 16.33
N LYS A 167 29.47 -33.10 17.58
CA LYS A 167 28.67 -33.75 18.62
C LYS A 167 27.43 -32.93 18.97
N ALA A 168 27.58 -31.62 19.16
CA ALA A 168 26.50 -30.69 19.43
C ALA A 168 25.45 -30.72 18.31
N TYR A 169 25.90 -30.63 17.05
CA TYR A 169 25.01 -30.69 15.89
C TYR A 169 24.21 -31.99 15.81
N ARG A 170 24.87 -33.14 16.00
CA ARG A 170 24.22 -34.45 16.01
C ARG A 170 23.15 -34.57 17.10
N LEU A 171 23.52 -34.20 18.33
CA LEU A 171 22.60 -34.25 19.47
C LEU A 171 21.43 -33.27 19.30
N LEU A 172 21.68 -32.10 18.72
CA LEU A 172 20.63 -31.11 18.46
C LEU A 172 19.60 -31.65 17.45
N ILE A 173 20.05 -32.31 16.38
CA ILE A 173 19.15 -32.96 15.41
C ILE A 173 18.32 -34.06 16.10
N GLU A 174 18.96 -34.91 16.90
CA GLU A 174 18.30 -36.00 17.62
C GLU A 174 17.23 -35.46 18.60
N LEU A 175 17.57 -34.42 19.37
CA LEU A 175 16.65 -33.76 20.31
C LEU A 175 15.48 -33.07 19.61
N MET A 176 15.73 -32.52 18.43
CA MET A 176 14.67 -31.96 17.59
C MET A 176 13.92 -33.04 16.80
N GLY A 177 14.21 -34.33 16.96
CA GLY A 177 13.49 -35.43 16.29
C GLY A 177 13.74 -35.54 14.79
N GLY A 178 14.87 -35.04 14.30
CA GLY A 178 15.36 -35.29 12.94
C GLY A 178 16.26 -36.53 12.88
N GLU A 179 16.41 -37.13 11.70
CA GLU A 179 17.45 -38.14 11.46
C GLU A 179 18.80 -37.43 11.28
N ALA A 180 19.79 -37.75 12.12
CA ALA A 180 21.14 -37.24 11.97
C ALA A 180 21.93 -38.18 11.03
N ASP A 181 22.32 -37.69 9.86
CA ASP A 181 23.22 -38.42 8.97
C ASP A 181 24.62 -38.57 9.62
N ASP A 182 25.15 -39.80 9.60
CA ASP A 182 26.41 -40.22 10.24
C ASP A 182 27.70 -39.62 9.62
#